data_AF-A0A7T8HGH7-F1
#
_entry.id   AF-A0A7T8HGH7-F1
#
_cell.length_a   1.000
_cell.length_b   1.000
_cell.length_c   1.000
_cell.angle_alpha   90.00
_cell.angle_beta   90.00
_cell.angle_gamma   90.00
#
_symmetry.space_group_name_H-M   'P 1'
#
loop_
_entity.id
_entity.type
_entity.pdbx_description
1 polymer ?
#
loop_
_entity_poly.entity_id
_entity_poly.type
_entity_poly.pdbx_seq_one_letter_code
_entity_poly.pdbx_strand_id
1 'polypeptide(L)'
;MPNKNPALWIEEHGGLDIWNYEQTKNILKCQVCNLAILYKRRIQHVKTSRHQKGLLLREKNSNITTDCSGQSSFNIGLARMLAACNIPVTKIENPAFIQFMEEHTKKIIPSRRVITKIIEKESQHVIDNIKEKIKDEDLFLLLDESKDPKGRAMTAVLIGPLDGRFDSRPYLINVVDIKEANSKTIVTTVVDNLQNVLGEHFSPSRFKLLVTDGAAYCVKAAKSLKTSFPEMIHVTCLAHGIHRVAELVRFQFPNVNELISEVKKVFLKSPKRKNSFSALCQIPLPPEPIITPASYYAHNFSKVKEYIMELKEDSEAIKNSKKIFCQPNILDDLKFIDSNLRCIDTTITKLEERIPINDTEDDIRKNSGYMELKKLSEDGRLESNFLNAPIVNVDSERVFSFMKDINFPKRNKLSEKHVKDYLLIQWNFRFIQ
;
A
#
# COMPACT_ATOMS: atom_id res chain seq x y z
N MET A 1 10.83 42.27 34.78
CA MET A 1 9.45 42.69 35.11
C MET A 1 8.51 41.48 35.26
N PRO A 2 8.51 40.74 36.40
CA PRO A 2 7.71 39.50 36.50
C PRO A 2 6.23 39.69 36.87
N ASN A 3 5.85 40.77 37.57
CA ASN A 3 4.51 40.92 38.18
C ASN A 3 3.65 42.03 37.53
N LYS A 4 3.41 41.99 36.22
CA LYS A 4 2.27 42.74 35.65
C LYS A 4 0.98 41.93 35.86
N ASN A 5 -0.08 42.59 36.33
CA ASN A 5 -1.43 42.03 36.43
C ASN A 5 -1.83 41.40 35.07
N PRO A 6 -2.30 40.13 35.03
CA PRO A 6 -2.71 39.47 33.80
C PRO A 6 -3.68 40.28 32.93
N ALA A 7 -4.62 41.00 33.52
CA ALA A 7 -5.59 41.81 32.78
C ALA A 7 -4.90 42.96 32.03
N LEU A 8 -4.06 43.74 32.71
CA LEU A 8 -3.29 44.83 32.11
C LEU A 8 -2.33 44.34 31.03
N TRP A 9 -1.69 43.18 31.24
CA TRP A 9 -0.79 42.63 30.23
C TRP A 9 -1.54 42.20 28.97
N ILE A 10 -2.73 41.60 29.11
CA ILE A 10 -3.55 41.19 27.97
C ILE A 10 -3.97 42.41 27.15
N GLU A 11 -4.44 43.47 27.81
CA GLU A 11 -4.86 44.71 27.16
C GLU A 11 -3.71 45.36 26.35
N GLU A 12 -2.51 45.44 26.95
CA GLU A 12 -1.30 45.96 26.29
C GLU A 12 -0.83 45.11 25.08
N HIS A 13 -1.28 43.86 24.95
CA HIS A 13 -0.77 42.91 23.95
C HIS A 13 -1.88 42.36 23.04
N GLY A 14 -2.83 43.25 22.68
CA GLY A 14 -3.89 43.00 21.70
C GLY A 14 -5.21 42.48 22.28
N GLY A 15 -5.38 42.54 23.61
CA GLY A 15 -6.66 42.32 24.27
C GLY A 15 -7.20 40.90 24.17
N LEU A 16 -8.50 40.78 24.44
CA LEU A 16 -9.24 39.52 24.42
C LEU A 16 -9.32 38.88 23.02
N ASP A 17 -9.09 39.68 21.97
CA ASP A 17 -9.01 39.19 20.58
C ASP A 17 -7.83 38.24 20.35
N ILE A 18 -6.78 38.35 21.18
CA ILE A 18 -5.56 37.55 21.09
C ILE A 18 -5.45 36.57 22.26
N TRP A 19 -5.97 36.91 23.44
CA TRP A 19 -5.70 36.17 24.67
C TRP A 19 -6.96 35.84 25.47
N ASN A 20 -7.11 34.56 25.81
CA ASN A 20 -8.06 34.11 26.82
C ASN A 20 -7.29 33.60 28.05
N TYR A 21 -7.57 34.14 29.24
CA TYR A 21 -6.89 33.78 30.47
C TYR A 21 -7.77 32.93 31.39
N GLU A 22 -7.29 31.73 31.73
CA GLU A 22 -7.93 30.84 32.71
C GLU A 22 -7.24 31.04 34.06
N GLN A 23 -7.85 31.86 34.92
CA GLN A 23 -7.28 32.31 36.18
C GLN A 23 -7.00 31.18 37.17
N THR A 24 -7.87 30.16 37.23
CA THR A 24 -7.74 29.01 38.15
C THR A 24 -6.49 28.16 37.87
N LYS A 25 -6.10 28.03 36.59
CA LYS A 25 -4.93 27.25 36.16
C LYS A 25 -3.71 28.11 35.83
N ASN A 26 -3.86 29.44 35.87
CA ASN A 26 -2.86 30.41 35.46
C ASN A 26 -2.34 30.18 34.03
N ILE A 27 -3.27 29.87 33.11
CA ILE A 27 -3.00 29.55 31.71
C ILE A 27 -3.52 30.67 30.80
N LEU A 28 -2.68 31.14 29.88
CA LEU A 28 -3.06 31.98 28.74
C LEU A 28 -3.25 31.11 27.51
N LYS A 29 -4.41 31.21 26.86
CA LYS A 29 -4.66 30.67 25.52
C LYS A 29 -4.45 31.78 24.50
N CYS A 30 -3.45 31.61 23.64
CA CYS A 30 -3.21 32.50 22.51
C CYS A 30 -4.07 32.08 21.32
N GLN A 31 -4.97 32.96 20.86
CA GLN A 31 -5.84 32.74 19.70
C GLN A 31 -5.05 32.71 18.39
N VAL A 32 -4.01 33.54 18.27
CA VAL A 32 -3.12 33.61 17.09
C VAL A 32 -2.32 32.32 16.89
N CYS A 33 -1.81 31.75 17.99
CA CYS A 33 -0.99 30.54 17.94
C CYS A 33 -1.79 29.25 18.18
N ASN A 34 -3.06 29.35 18.56
CA ASN A 34 -3.89 28.27 19.11
C ASN A 34 -3.11 27.41 20.14
N LEU A 35 -2.54 28.06 21.14
CA LEU A 35 -1.68 27.41 22.14
C LEU A 35 -2.00 27.88 23.56
N ALA A 36 -2.18 26.92 24.47
CA ALA A 36 -2.25 27.16 25.90
C ALA A 36 -0.83 27.21 26.50
N ILE A 37 -0.49 28.29 27.19
CA ILE A 37 0.80 28.51 27.84
C ILE A 37 0.59 28.93 29.29
N LEU A 38 1.53 28.58 30.17
CA LEU A 38 1.55 29.14 31.52
C LEU A 38 1.83 30.65 31.45
N TYR A 39 1.11 31.47 32.23
CA TYR A 39 1.25 32.94 32.21
C TYR A 39 2.71 33.40 32.39
N LYS A 40 3.51 32.68 33.19
CA LYS A 40 4.94 32.97 33.37
C LYS A 40 5.77 32.91 32.08
N ARG A 41 5.33 32.15 31.07
CA ARG A 41 6.01 31.99 29.77
C ARG A 41 5.54 32.97 28.69
N ARG A 42 4.61 33.90 29.01
CA ARG A 42 4.02 34.86 28.06
C ARG A 42 5.07 35.66 27.28
N ILE A 43 6.09 36.18 27.96
CA ILE A 43 7.14 37.01 27.34
C ILE A 43 7.96 36.19 26.35
N GLN A 44 8.23 34.93 26.66
CA GLN A 44 8.93 34.03 25.74
C GLN A 44 8.05 33.67 24.54
N HIS A 45 6.75 33.46 24.76
CA HIS A 45 5.80 33.13 23.70
C HIS A 45 5.64 34.24 22.67
N VAL A 46 5.43 35.49 23.10
CA VAL A 46 5.21 36.62 22.17
C VAL A 46 6.41 36.88 21.26
N LYS A 47 7.61 36.49 21.70
CA LYS A 47 8.85 36.57 20.93
C LYS A 47 9.03 35.40 19.95
N THR A 48 8.15 34.40 19.95
CA THR A 48 8.27 33.28 19.01
C THR A 48 7.95 33.74 17.59
N SER A 49 8.71 33.22 16.62
CA SER A 49 8.48 33.49 15.19
C SER A 49 7.07 33.12 14.74
N ARG A 50 6.47 32.09 15.33
CA ARG A 50 5.08 31.69 15.09
C ARG A 50 4.09 32.79 15.49
N HIS A 51 4.25 33.37 16.67
CA HIS A 51 3.36 34.42 17.17
C HIS A 51 3.49 35.68 16.32
N GLN A 52 4.71 36.12 16.05
CA GLN A 52 4.97 37.31 15.23
C GLN A 52 4.42 37.18 13.81
N LYS A 53 4.65 36.04 13.13
CA LYS A 53 4.08 35.78 11.81
C LYS A 53 2.56 35.73 11.84
N GLY A 54 1.98 35.14 12.88
CA GLY A 54 0.54 35.06 13.04
C GLY A 54 -0.12 36.43 13.19
N LEU A 55 0.51 37.36 13.92
CA LEU A 55 0.06 38.75 14.01
C LEU A 55 0.09 39.41 12.63
N LEU A 56 1.21 39.31 11.91
CA LEU A 56 1.37 39.89 10.57
C LEU A 56 0.34 39.34 9.56
N LEU A 57 0.02 38.04 9.63
CA LEU A 57 -1.00 37.43 8.78
C LEU A 57 -2.41 37.93 9.13
N ARG A 58 -2.69 38.21 10.40
CA ARG A 58 -3.98 38.70 10.87
C ARG A 58 -4.17 40.18 10.56
N GLU A 59 -3.14 41.00 10.72
CA GLU A 59 -3.14 42.42 10.35
C GLU A 59 -3.38 42.63 8.84
N LYS A 60 -2.87 41.72 8.00
CA LYS A 60 -3.11 41.74 6.55
C LYS A 60 -4.52 41.31 6.13
N ASN A 61 -5.30 40.69 7.02
CA ASN A 61 -6.62 40.15 6.73
C ASN A 61 -7.62 40.62 7.79
N SER A 62 -8.05 41.89 7.69
CA SER A 62 -8.81 42.63 8.71
C SER A 62 -10.19 42.05 9.10
N ASN A 63 -10.64 40.93 8.51
CA ASN A 63 -12.01 40.41 8.66
C ASN A 63 -12.07 38.89 8.89
N ILE A 64 -11.36 38.33 9.87
CA ILE A 64 -11.53 36.91 10.23
C ILE A 64 -11.67 36.74 11.75
N THR A 65 -12.87 36.32 12.16
CA THR A 65 -13.15 35.70 13.45
C THR A 65 -12.35 34.39 13.56
N THR A 66 -11.37 34.37 14.46
CA THR A 66 -10.55 33.19 14.72
C THR A 66 -11.36 32.18 15.52
N ASP A 67 -11.98 31.23 14.83
CA ASP A 67 -12.52 30.06 15.52
C ASP A 67 -11.38 29.09 15.86
N CYS A 68 -11.14 28.88 17.15
CA CYS A 68 -10.09 28.01 17.69
C CYS A 68 -10.19 26.56 17.17
N SER A 69 -11.40 26.15 16.75
CA SER A 69 -11.70 24.86 16.15
C SER A 69 -11.04 24.69 14.76
N GLY A 70 -10.99 25.76 13.95
CA GLY A 70 -10.66 25.72 12.52
C GLY A 70 -9.18 25.51 12.17
N GLN A 71 -8.26 25.86 13.07
CA GLN A 71 -6.83 25.57 12.87
C GLN A 71 -6.52 24.09 13.19
N SER A 72 -7.25 23.50 14.15
CA SER A 72 -7.06 22.08 14.49
C SER A 72 -7.54 21.17 13.36
N SER A 73 -8.72 21.45 12.79
CA SER A 73 -9.28 20.73 11.66
C SER A 73 -8.42 20.89 10.40
N PHE A 74 -7.87 22.08 10.16
CA PHE A 74 -6.92 22.31 9.07
C PHE A 74 -5.66 21.48 9.20
N ASN A 75 -5.04 21.44 10.38
CA ASN A 75 -3.81 20.68 10.57
C ASN A 75 -4.05 19.17 10.37
N ILE A 76 -5.21 18.66 10.81
CA ILE A 76 -5.63 17.26 10.59
C ILE A 76 -5.86 17.01 9.09
N GLY A 77 -6.62 17.86 8.42
CA GLY A 77 -6.87 17.75 6.98
C GLY A 77 -5.58 17.79 6.16
N LEU A 78 -4.67 18.71 6.49
CA LEU A 78 -3.35 18.81 5.86
C LEU A 78 -2.53 17.53 6.07
N ALA A 79 -2.47 17.01 7.30
CA ALA A 79 -1.75 15.78 7.60
C ALA A 79 -2.29 14.57 6.82
N ARG A 80 -3.63 14.39 6.82
CA ARG A 80 -4.31 13.33 6.06
C ARG A 80 -4.02 13.42 4.57
N MET A 81 -4.15 14.62 4.00
CA MET A 81 -3.87 14.85 2.58
C MET A 81 -2.40 14.56 2.22
N LEU A 82 -1.44 14.98 3.06
CA LEU A 82 -0.02 14.69 2.81
C LEU A 82 0.24 13.18 2.81
N ALA A 83 -0.32 12.45 3.78
CA ALA A 83 -0.16 11.00 3.84
C ALA A 83 -0.86 10.28 2.68
N ALA A 84 -2.13 10.60 2.39
CA ALA A 84 -2.93 9.98 1.34
C ALA A 84 -2.35 10.21 -0.07
N CYS A 85 -1.84 11.41 -0.34
CA CYS A 85 -1.21 11.75 -1.63
C CYS A 85 0.27 11.33 -1.70
N ASN A 86 0.79 10.64 -0.68
CA ASN A 86 2.20 10.30 -0.54
C ASN A 86 3.11 11.53 -0.77
N ILE A 87 2.82 12.66 -0.13
CA ILE A 87 3.65 13.87 -0.16
C ILE A 87 4.58 13.85 1.06
N PRO A 88 5.90 14.04 0.91
CA PRO A 88 6.80 14.06 2.05
C PRO A 88 6.46 15.24 2.99
N VAL A 89 6.31 14.99 4.29
CA VAL A 89 6.03 16.07 5.27
C VAL A 89 7.14 17.13 5.31
N THR A 90 8.36 16.81 4.88
CA THR A 90 9.43 17.81 4.71
C THR A 90 9.05 18.94 3.75
N LYS A 91 8.08 18.75 2.85
CA LYS A 91 7.59 19.77 1.91
C LYS A 91 6.89 20.93 2.60
N ILE A 92 6.34 20.75 3.80
CA ILE A 92 5.67 21.84 4.52
C ILE A 92 6.63 22.91 5.02
N GLU A 93 7.93 22.63 5.03
CA GLU A 93 8.98 23.59 5.40
C GLU A 93 9.55 24.32 4.17
N ASN A 94 9.12 23.96 2.96
CA ASN A 94 9.56 24.65 1.76
C ASN A 94 8.92 26.06 1.68
N PRO A 95 9.70 27.14 1.47
CA PRO A 95 9.18 28.50 1.42
C PRO A 95 8.04 28.70 0.41
N ALA A 96 8.13 28.09 -0.79
CA ALA A 96 7.09 28.20 -1.80
C ALA A 96 5.79 27.50 -1.37
N PHE A 97 5.90 26.36 -0.69
CA PHE A 97 4.73 25.67 -0.12
C PHE A 97 4.08 26.51 0.97
N ILE A 98 4.89 27.07 1.88
CA ILE A 98 4.40 27.92 2.97
C ILE A 98 3.69 29.15 2.39
N GLN A 99 4.34 29.86 1.46
CA GLN A 99 3.77 31.05 0.82
C GLN A 99 2.43 30.73 0.15
N PHE A 100 2.39 29.71 -0.71
CA PHE A 100 1.18 29.31 -1.41
C PHE A 100 0.05 28.97 -0.43
N MET A 101 0.32 28.16 0.58
CA MET A 101 -0.71 27.71 1.51
C MET A 101 -1.18 28.84 2.43
N GLU A 102 -0.27 29.65 2.98
CA GLU A 102 -0.65 30.80 3.83
C GLU A 102 -1.45 31.84 3.04
N GLU A 103 -1.12 32.04 1.75
CA GLU A 103 -1.83 32.95 0.86
C GLU A 103 -3.27 32.49 0.58
N HIS A 104 -3.49 31.20 0.29
CA HIS A 104 -4.81 30.70 -0.11
C HIS A 104 -5.68 30.28 1.08
N THR A 105 -5.08 29.79 2.16
CA THR A 105 -5.82 29.27 3.33
C THR A 105 -5.94 30.29 4.46
N LYS A 106 -5.11 31.34 4.44
CA LYS A 106 -4.96 32.33 5.53
C LYS A 106 -4.62 31.70 6.88
N LYS A 107 -4.06 30.48 6.89
CA LYS A 107 -3.69 29.72 8.08
C LYS A 107 -2.18 29.52 8.16
N ILE A 108 -1.64 29.62 9.37
CA ILE A 108 -0.21 29.36 9.63
C ILE A 108 0.06 27.87 9.41
N ILE A 109 1.13 27.56 8.68
CA ILE A 109 1.51 26.17 8.44
C ILE A 109 2.14 25.57 9.70
N PRO A 110 1.64 24.40 10.18
CA PRO A 110 2.21 23.73 11.34
C PRO A 110 3.62 23.23 11.05
N SER A 111 4.43 23.06 12.11
CA SER A 111 5.77 22.50 11.96
C SER A 111 5.72 21.01 11.60
N ARG A 112 6.81 20.50 11.01
CA ARG A 112 6.97 19.07 10.68
C ARG A 112 6.66 18.17 11.87
N ARG A 113 7.15 18.53 13.06
CA ARG A 113 6.90 17.79 14.30
C ARG A 113 5.41 17.71 14.65
N VAL A 114 4.65 18.77 14.42
CA VAL A 114 3.20 18.80 14.68
C VAL A 114 2.48 17.88 13.70
N ILE A 115 2.79 17.97 12.40
CA ILE A 115 2.18 17.11 11.38
C ILE A 115 2.53 15.63 11.61
N THR A 116 3.79 15.30 11.92
CA THR A 116 4.18 13.91 12.23
C THR A 116 3.37 13.34 13.39
N LYS A 117 3.20 14.10 14.48
CA LYS A 117 2.36 13.65 15.61
C LYS A 117 0.89 13.49 15.24
N ILE A 118 0.38 14.34 14.36
CA ILE A 118 -0.99 14.20 13.86
C ILE A 118 -1.12 12.92 13.03
N ILE A 119 -0.17 12.64 12.13
CA ILE A 119 -0.15 11.38 11.36
C ILE A 119 -0.15 10.15 12.28
N GLU A 120 0.68 10.13 13.32
CA GLU A 120 0.68 9.04 14.31
C GLU A 120 -0.67 8.87 15.03
N LYS A 121 -1.38 9.97 15.30
CA LYS A 121 -2.71 9.91 15.92
C LYS A 121 -3.78 9.46 14.92
N GLU A 122 -3.68 9.94 13.68
CA GLU A 122 -4.61 9.62 12.61
C GLU A 122 -4.47 8.16 12.15
N SER A 123 -3.27 7.58 12.19
CA SER A 123 -3.09 6.15 11.93
C SER A 123 -3.80 5.31 12.99
N GLN A 124 -3.76 5.71 14.27
CA GLN A 124 -4.54 5.05 15.32
C GLN A 124 -6.05 5.20 15.10
N HIS A 125 -6.53 6.40 14.76
CA HIS A 125 -7.94 6.60 14.43
C HIS A 125 -8.40 5.74 13.25
N VAL A 126 -7.53 5.48 12.27
CA VAL A 126 -7.82 4.55 11.18
C VAL A 126 -8.05 3.14 11.71
N ILE A 127 -7.19 2.64 12.61
CA ILE A 127 -7.38 1.32 13.25
C ILE A 127 -8.67 1.28 14.06
N ASP A 128 -8.99 2.33 14.82
CA ASP A 128 -10.22 2.40 15.61
C ASP A 128 -11.46 2.36 14.71
N ASN A 129 -11.44 3.08 13.58
CA ASN A 129 -12.52 3.03 12.59
C ASN A 129 -12.65 1.65 11.93
N ILE A 130 -11.52 0.97 11.65
CA ILE A 130 -11.52 -0.39 11.12
C ILE A 130 -12.21 -1.33 12.12
N LYS A 131 -11.82 -1.24 13.40
CA LYS A 131 -12.39 -2.04 14.48
C LYS A 131 -13.91 -1.91 14.53
N GLU A 132 -14.44 -0.69 14.48
CA GLU A 132 -15.89 -0.46 14.49
C GLU A 132 -16.57 -1.06 13.24
N LYS A 133 -15.97 -0.92 12.06
CA LYS A 133 -16.52 -1.47 10.81
C LYS A 133 -16.56 -3.00 10.77
N ILE A 134 -15.66 -3.68 11.48
CA ILE A 134 -15.58 -5.14 11.50
C ILE A 134 -16.03 -5.75 12.83
N LYS A 135 -16.61 -4.96 13.72
CA LYS A 135 -16.83 -5.34 15.13
C LYS A 135 -17.69 -6.57 15.32
N ASP A 136 -18.69 -6.78 14.47
CA ASP A 136 -19.67 -7.87 14.62
C ASP A 136 -19.65 -8.82 13.41
N GLU A 137 -18.65 -8.69 12.54
CA GLU A 137 -18.53 -9.47 11.32
C GLU A 137 -17.66 -10.72 11.52
N ASP A 138 -17.90 -11.74 10.70
CA ASP A 138 -16.94 -12.81 10.46
C ASP A 138 -15.77 -12.26 9.63
N LEU A 139 -14.55 -12.74 9.91
CA LEU A 139 -13.33 -12.08 9.44
C LEU A 139 -12.46 -13.01 8.62
N PHE A 140 -11.85 -12.43 7.59
CA PHE A 140 -10.69 -13.00 6.93
C PHE A 140 -9.43 -12.17 7.19
N LEU A 141 -8.27 -12.83 7.11
CA LEU A 141 -6.95 -12.21 7.26
C LEU A 141 -6.07 -12.63 6.08
N LEU A 142 -5.43 -11.68 5.40
CA LEU A 142 -4.45 -11.94 4.35
C LEU A 142 -3.05 -11.57 4.86
N LEU A 143 -2.12 -12.51 4.74
CA LEU A 143 -0.71 -12.32 5.06
C LEU A 143 0.13 -12.56 3.82
N ASP A 144 1.00 -11.62 3.54
CA ASP A 144 2.02 -11.77 2.50
C ASP A 144 3.34 -11.19 2.96
N GLU A 145 4.43 -11.73 2.42
CA GLU A 145 5.79 -11.33 2.76
C GLU A 145 6.51 -10.80 1.51
N SER A 146 7.12 -9.63 1.64
CA SER A 146 8.02 -9.11 0.60
C SER A 146 9.23 -8.45 1.24
N LYS A 147 10.32 -8.38 0.49
CA LYS A 147 11.48 -7.59 0.90
C LYS A 147 11.27 -6.11 0.58
N ASP A 148 11.61 -5.24 1.52
CA ASP A 148 11.66 -3.80 1.27
C ASP A 148 12.96 -3.41 0.52
N PRO A 149 13.10 -2.15 0.06
CA PRO A 149 14.33 -1.69 -0.61
C PRO A 149 15.60 -1.76 0.26
N LYS A 150 15.46 -1.93 1.57
CA LYS A 150 16.58 -2.10 2.53
C LYS A 150 16.88 -3.58 2.81
N GLY A 151 16.16 -4.51 2.16
CA GLY A 151 16.33 -5.96 2.32
C GLY A 151 15.62 -6.57 3.52
N ARG A 152 14.80 -5.80 4.24
CA ARG A 152 14.03 -6.27 5.41
C ARG A 152 12.83 -7.08 4.95
N ALA A 153 12.51 -8.17 5.64
CA ALA A 153 11.35 -8.99 5.32
C ALA A 153 10.11 -8.36 5.97
N MET A 154 9.27 -7.75 5.16
CA MET A 154 8.08 -7.05 5.62
C MET A 154 6.84 -7.91 5.35
N THR A 155 6.05 -8.19 6.39
CA THR A 155 4.77 -8.86 6.28
C THR A 155 3.64 -7.85 6.27
N ALA A 156 2.86 -7.80 5.19
CA ALA A 156 1.62 -7.04 5.15
C ALA A 156 0.49 -7.84 5.81
N VAL A 157 -0.25 -7.22 6.72
CA VAL A 157 -1.39 -7.83 7.42
C VAL A 157 -2.66 -7.07 7.07
N LEU A 158 -3.50 -7.71 6.27
CA LEU A 158 -4.76 -7.18 5.78
C LEU A 158 -5.92 -7.94 6.43
N ILE A 159 -6.98 -7.24 6.83
CA ILE A 159 -8.17 -7.82 7.45
C ILE A 159 -9.43 -7.34 6.72
N GLY A 160 -10.46 -8.17 6.63
CA GLY A 160 -11.74 -7.72 6.08
C GLY A 160 -12.91 -8.54 6.58
N PRO A 161 -14.14 -8.00 6.48
CA PRO A 161 -15.34 -8.74 6.77
C PRO A 161 -15.62 -9.78 5.68
N LEU A 162 -16.17 -10.92 6.07
CA LEU A 162 -16.78 -11.91 5.19
C LEU A 162 -18.28 -11.57 5.07
N ASP A 163 -18.56 -10.44 4.43
CA ASP A 163 -19.92 -9.89 4.26
C ASP A 163 -20.64 -10.42 3.01
N GLY A 164 -19.96 -11.28 2.24
CA GLY A 164 -20.47 -11.86 1.01
C GLY A 164 -20.66 -10.89 -0.13
N ARG A 165 -20.14 -9.67 -0.03
CA ARG A 165 -20.28 -8.68 -1.11
C ARG A 165 -18.98 -8.51 -1.89
N PHE A 166 -17.82 -8.73 -1.26
CA PHE A 166 -16.48 -8.51 -1.84
C PHE A 166 -16.28 -7.13 -2.53
N ASP A 167 -17.22 -6.21 -2.29
CA ASP A 167 -17.26 -4.88 -2.88
C ASP A 167 -16.19 -3.97 -2.28
N SER A 168 -15.76 -4.25 -1.04
CA SER A 168 -14.77 -3.46 -0.31
C SER A 168 -13.39 -4.10 -0.30
N ARG A 169 -12.34 -3.26 -0.21
CA ARG A 169 -10.97 -3.76 -0.04
C ARG A 169 -10.70 -4.14 1.41
N PRO A 170 -9.86 -5.17 1.68
CA PRO A 170 -9.47 -5.43 3.05
C PRO A 170 -8.67 -4.23 3.57
N TYR A 171 -8.83 -4.00 4.85
CA TYR A 171 -8.16 -2.97 5.61
C TYR A 171 -6.73 -3.38 5.89
N LEU A 172 -5.77 -2.50 5.63
CA LEU A 172 -4.41 -2.69 6.11
C LEU A 172 -4.39 -2.34 7.59
N ILE A 173 -4.02 -3.30 8.44
CA ILE A 173 -3.92 -3.09 9.89
C ILE A 173 -2.49 -3.05 10.37
N ASN A 174 -1.56 -3.69 9.65
CA ASN A 174 -0.16 -3.64 10.00
C ASN A 174 0.76 -3.97 8.82
N VAL A 175 2.00 -3.49 8.92
CA VAL A 175 3.14 -3.96 8.13
C VAL A 175 4.28 -4.21 9.11
N VAL A 176 4.70 -5.47 9.24
CA VAL A 176 5.61 -5.94 10.30
C VAL A 176 6.96 -6.31 9.71
N ASP A 177 8.06 -5.78 10.25
CA ASP A 177 9.40 -6.29 9.96
C ASP A 177 9.64 -7.61 10.71
N ILE A 178 9.57 -8.73 9.99
CA ILE A 178 9.82 -10.06 10.54
C ILE A 178 11.30 -10.42 10.38
N LYS A 179 11.97 -10.68 11.50
CA LYS A 179 13.39 -11.05 11.50
C LYS A 179 13.64 -12.46 10.96
N GLU A 180 12.66 -13.35 11.16
CA GLU A 180 12.74 -14.76 10.77
C GLU A 180 11.41 -15.22 10.17
N ALA A 181 11.45 -15.67 8.91
CA ALA A 181 10.32 -16.29 8.22
C ALA A 181 10.15 -17.74 8.68
N ASN A 182 9.49 -17.93 9.82
CA ASN A 182 9.22 -19.24 10.41
C ASN A 182 7.78 -19.35 10.92
N SER A 183 7.31 -20.57 11.18
CA SER A 183 5.91 -20.80 11.54
C SER A 183 5.50 -20.12 12.84
N LYS A 184 6.42 -19.98 13.81
CA LYS A 184 6.14 -19.34 15.10
C LYS A 184 5.93 -17.84 14.92
N THR A 185 6.77 -17.20 14.10
CA THR A 185 6.63 -15.77 13.76
C THR A 185 5.28 -15.47 13.13
N ILE A 186 4.80 -16.32 12.21
CA ILE A 186 3.48 -16.16 11.59
C ILE A 186 2.36 -16.31 12.62
N VAL A 187 2.40 -17.34 13.47
CA VAL A 187 1.40 -17.55 14.54
C VAL A 187 1.32 -16.31 15.43
N THR A 188 2.45 -15.84 15.94
CA THR A 188 2.53 -14.63 16.79
C THR A 188 2.03 -13.40 16.04
N THR A 189 2.42 -13.23 14.78
CA THR A 189 1.97 -12.11 13.94
C THR A 189 0.44 -12.10 13.79
N VAL A 190 -0.19 -13.25 13.53
CA VAL A 190 -1.64 -13.34 13.41
C VAL A 190 -2.33 -13.02 14.74
N VAL A 191 -1.90 -13.66 15.83
CA VAL A 191 -2.52 -13.49 17.16
C VAL A 191 -2.39 -12.06 17.66
N ASP A 192 -1.18 -11.49 17.62
CA ASP A 192 -0.91 -10.15 18.12
C ASP A 192 -1.72 -9.11 17.33
N ASN A 193 -1.81 -9.24 16.00
CA ASN A 193 -2.55 -8.28 15.18
C ASN A 193 -4.07 -8.37 15.39
N LEU A 194 -4.62 -9.57 15.55
CA LEU A 194 -6.03 -9.75 15.89
C LEU A 194 -6.34 -9.13 17.26
N GLN A 195 -5.50 -9.39 18.27
CA GLN A 195 -5.66 -8.83 19.62
C GLN A 195 -5.50 -7.31 19.63
N ASN A 196 -4.54 -6.76 18.88
CA ASN A 196 -4.31 -5.31 18.80
C ASN A 196 -5.51 -4.56 18.20
N VAL A 197 -6.18 -5.15 17.20
CA VAL A 197 -7.32 -4.50 16.53
C VAL A 197 -8.62 -4.78 17.29
N LEU A 198 -8.89 -6.03 17.66
CA LEU A 198 -10.20 -6.46 18.17
C LEU A 198 -10.26 -6.50 19.71
N GLY A 199 -9.11 -6.55 20.38
CA GLY A 199 -8.99 -6.68 21.83
C GLY A 199 -8.83 -8.14 22.29
N GLU A 200 -8.46 -8.32 23.56
CA GLU A 200 -8.20 -9.64 24.16
C GLU A 200 -9.45 -10.53 24.25
N HIS A 201 -10.65 -9.94 24.26
CA HIS A 201 -11.94 -10.64 24.36
C HIS A 201 -12.57 -10.97 22.99
N PHE A 202 -11.79 -10.89 21.91
CA PHE A 202 -12.26 -11.28 20.59
C PHE A 202 -12.70 -12.76 20.57
N SER A 203 -13.87 -13.03 20.00
CA SER A 203 -14.37 -14.40 19.85
C SER A 203 -13.57 -15.14 18.77
N PRO A 204 -12.82 -16.21 19.10
CA PRO A 204 -12.04 -16.96 18.11
C PRO A 204 -12.89 -17.54 16.97
N SER A 205 -14.17 -17.84 17.22
CA SER A 205 -15.10 -18.36 16.21
C SER A 205 -15.31 -17.41 15.04
N ARG A 206 -15.07 -16.10 15.20
CA ARG A 206 -15.26 -15.11 14.13
C ARG A 206 -14.10 -15.05 13.16
N PHE A 207 -12.93 -15.59 13.51
CA PHE A 207 -11.82 -15.67 12.57
C PHE A 207 -12.00 -16.92 11.71
N LYS A 208 -12.46 -16.73 10.47
CA LYS A 208 -12.89 -17.84 9.62
C LYS A 208 -11.92 -18.18 8.51
N LEU A 209 -11.16 -17.22 8.00
CA LEU A 209 -10.32 -17.44 6.83
C LEU A 209 -8.95 -16.78 6.98
N LEU A 210 -7.91 -17.59 6.85
CA LEU A 210 -6.53 -17.15 6.70
C LEU A 210 -6.06 -17.42 5.28
N VAL A 211 -5.59 -16.38 4.60
CA VAL A 211 -4.97 -16.50 3.27
C VAL A 211 -3.50 -16.15 3.38
N THR A 212 -2.64 -17.07 2.97
CA THR A 212 -1.18 -16.84 2.94
C THR A 212 -0.60 -17.22 1.59
N ASP A 213 0.68 -16.94 1.38
CA ASP A 213 1.42 -17.63 0.34
C ASP A 213 1.44 -19.16 0.58
N GLY A 214 1.83 -19.92 -0.44
CA GLY A 214 1.97 -21.37 -0.36
C GLY A 214 3.29 -21.83 0.27
N ALA A 215 3.90 -21.07 1.19
CA ALA A 215 5.13 -21.48 1.84
C ALA A 215 4.89 -22.53 2.94
N ALA A 216 5.83 -23.48 3.08
CA ALA A 216 5.68 -24.59 4.01
C ALA A 216 5.55 -24.14 5.48
N TYR A 217 6.21 -23.05 5.88
CA TYR A 217 6.11 -22.51 7.23
C TYR A 217 4.77 -21.82 7.50
N CYS A 218 4.14 -21.20 6.49
CA CYS A 218 2.78 -20.66 6.58
C CYS A 218 1.75 -21.78 6.77
N VAL A 219 1.86 -22.87 6.00
CA VAL A 219 1.00 -24.05 6.17
C VAL A 219 1.17 -24.66 7.57
N LYS A 220 2.41 -24.74 8.07
CA LYS A 220 2.69 -25.20 9.43
C LYS A 220 2.10 -24.26 10.48
N ALA A 221 2.19 -22.95 10.28
CA ALA A 221 1.61 -21.94 11.17
C ALA A 221 0.08 -22.04 11.20
N ALA A 222 -0.57 -22.17 10.05
CA ALA A 222 -2.01 -22.35 9.92
C ALA A 222 -2.51 -23.58 10.69
N LYS A 223 -1.81 -24.73 10.56
CA LYS A 223 -2.11 -25.93 11.35
C LYS A 223 -2.02 -25.67 12.85
N SER A 224 -1.03 -24.90 13.30
CA SER A 224 -0.90 -24.51 14.71
C SER A 224 -2.07 -23.61 15.15
N LEU A 225 -2.42 -22.61 14.33
CA LEU A 225 -3.49 -21.65 14.60
C LEU A 225 -4.86 -22.32 14.70
N LYS A 226 -5.11 -23.44 13.98
CA LYS A 226 -6.36 -24.21 14.14
C LYS A 226 -6.61 -24.70 15.56
N THR A 227 -5.60 -24.79 16.41
CA THR A 227 -5.78 -25.14 17.83
C THR A 227 -6.50 -24.01 18.59
N SER A 228 -6.16 -22.76 18.29
CA SER A 228 -6.77 -21.57 18.91
C SER A 228 -7.99 -21.05 18.16
N PHE A 229 -8.08 -21.32 16.86
CA PHE A 229 -9.16 -20.93 15.98
C PHE A 229 -9.69 -22.15 15.21
N PRO A 230 -10.49 -23.03 15.85
CA PRO A 230 -10.89 -24.31 15.26
C PRO A 230 -11.73 -24.18 13.99
N GLU A 231 -12.49 -23.09 13.87
CA GLU A 231 -13.34 -22.79 12.71
C GLU A 231 -12.60 -22.08 11.56
N MET A 232 -11.32 -21.75 11.75
CA MET A 232 -10.52 -21.07 10.74
C MET A 232 -10.08 -22.05 9.64
N ILE A 233 -10.28 -21.62 8.41
CA ILE A 233 -9.86 -22.27 7.18
C ILE A 233 -8.60 -21.58 6.69
N HIS A 234 -7.63 -22.37 6.23
CA HIS A 234 -6.42 -21.82 5.62
C HIS A 234 -6.45 -22.07 4.12
N VAL A 235 -6.25 -21.01 3.36
CA VAL A 235 -6.18 -21.04 1.90
C VAL A 235 -4.83 -20.50 1.46
N THR A 236 -4.21 -21.18 0.51
CA THR A 236 -3.02 -20.66 -0.16
C THR A 236 -3.42 -19.75 -1.31
N CYS A 237 -2.72 -18.63 -1.47
CA CYS A 237 -3.02 -17.63 -2.49
C CYS A 237 -2.97 -18.25 -3.88
N LEU A 238 -4.09 -18.21 -4.59
CA LEU A 238 -4.24 -18.80 -5.91
C LEU A 238 -3.35 -18.11 -6.95
N ALA A 239 -3.26 -16.77 -6.89
CA ALA A 239 -2.40 -16.00 -7.79
C ALA A 239 -0.93 -16.47 -7.68
N HIS A 240 -0.43 -16.62 -6.45
CA HIS A 240 0.91 -17.20 -6.21
C HIS A 240 1.03 -18.63 -6.75
N GLY A 241 0.00 -19.45 -6.60
CA GLY A 241 -0.05 -20.80 -7.17
C GLY A 241 0.10 -20.80 -8.69
N ILE A 242 -0.63 -19.94 -9.39
CA ILE A 242 -0.57 -19.82 -10.84
C ILE A 242 0.77 -19.23 -11.31
N HIS A 243 1.32 -18.26 -10.58
CA HIS A 243 2.68 -17.78 -10.83
C HIS A 243 3.74 -18.89 -10.71
N ARG A 244 3.61 -19.83 -9.76
CA ARG A 244 4.52 -20.99 -9.68
C ARG A 244 4.38 -21.91 -10.89
N VAL A 245 3.16 -22.12 -11.40
CA VAL A 245 2.95 -22.87 -12.66
C VAL A 245 3.65 -22.17 -13.82
N ALA A 246 3.51 -20.85 -13.92
CA ALA A 246 4.21 -20.04 -14.91
C ALA A 246 5.73 -20.15 -14.84
N GLU A 247 6.30 -20.14 -13.63
CA GLU A 247 7.73 -20.35 -13.41
C GLU A 247 8.17 -21.75 -13.87
N LEU A 248 7.36 -22.78 -13.59
CA LEU A 248 7.63 -24.14 -14.07
C LEU A 248 7.62 -24.22 -15.60
N VAL A 249 6.68 -23.54 -16.27
CA VAL A 249 6.67 -23.43 -17.74
C VAL A 249 7.97 -22.80 -18.23
N ARG A 250 8.42 -21.69 -17.62
CA ARG A 250 9.70 -21.05 -17.99
C ARG A 250 10.89 -21.99 -17.81
N PHE A 251 10.87 -22.82 -16.77
CA PHE A 251 11.90 -23.82 -16.51
C PHE A 251 11.88 -24.95 -17.55
N GLN A 252 10.70 -25.39 -17.99
CA GLN A 252 10.54 -26.42 -19.00
C GLN A 252 10.88 -25.95 -20.43
N PHE A 253 10.72 -24.66 -20.71
CA PHE A 253 11.03 -24.05 -22.01
C PHE A 253 12.18 -23.02 -21.91
N PRO A 254 13.41 -23.45 -21.60
CA PRO A 254 14.53 -22.54 -21.36
C PRO A 254 14.89 -21.69 -22.59
N ASN A 255 14.81 -22.25 -23.80
CA ASN A 255 15.09 -21.53 -25.05
C ASN A 255 14.07 -20.40 -25.30
N VAL A 256 12.79 -20.63 -25.01
CA VAL A 256 11.74 -19.61 -25.11
C VAL A 256 11.98 -18.51 -24.07
N ASN A 257 12.28 -18.90 -22.83
CA ASN A 257 12.60 -17.94 -21.76
C ASN A 257 13.86 -17.11 -22.10
N GLU A 258 14.87 -17.73 -22.71
CA GLU A 258 16.07 -17.06 -23.20
C GLU A 258 15.74 -16.09 -24.35
N LEU A 259 14.95 -16.53 -25.34
CA LEU A 259 14.50 -15.67 -26.45
C LEU A 259 13.83 -14.40 -25.93
N ILE A 260 12.85 -14.54 -25.04
CA ILE A 260 12.11 -13.43 -24.44
C ILE A 260 13.08 -12.48 -23.71
N SER A 261 14.01 -13.03 -22.92
CA SER A 261 15.00 -12.27 -22.17
C SER A 261 15.96 -11.49 -23.08
N GLU A 262 16.55 -12.14 -24.09
CA GLU A 262 17.53 -11.53 -24.97
C GLU A 262 16.90 -10.47 -25.88
N VAL A 263 15.72 -10.75 -26.45
CA VAL A 263 15.02 -9.76 -27.28
C VAL A 263 14.57 -8.55 -26.45
N LYS A 264 14.13 -8.75 -25.20
CA LYS A 264 13.84 -7.63 -24.28
C LYS A 264 15.08 -6.74 -24.07
N LYS A 265 16.28 -7.33 -23.91
CA LYS A 265 17.54 -6.59 -23.76
C LYS A 265 17.90 -5.77 -25.00
N VAL A 266 17.52 -6.22 -26.21
CA VAL A 266 17.72 -5.44 -27.45
C VAL A 266 17.01 -4.09 -27.36
N PHE A 267 15.78 -4.04 -26.85
CA PHE A 267 15.01 -2.79 -26.77
C PHE A 267 15.29 -1.97 -25.51
N LEU A 268 15.96 -2.55 -24.51
CA LEU A 268 16.23 -1.90 -23.23
C LEU A 268 17.04 -0.60 -23.42
N LYS A 269 16.47 0.52 -22.97
CA LYS A 269 17.07 1.87 -23.04
C LYS A 269 17.54 2.30 -24.45
N SER A 270 16.94 1.76 -25.52
CA SER A 270 17.26 2.14 -26.91
C SER A 270 16.05 2.75 -27.64
N PRO A 271 15.83 4.08 -27.53
CA PRO A 271 14.74 4.75 -28.25
C PRO A 271 14.84 4.55 -29.77
N LYS A 272 16.06 4.56 -30.32
CA LYS A 272 16.30 4.36 -31.75
C LYS A 272 15.76 3.00 -32.23
N ARG A 273 16.06 1.91 -31.52
CA ARG A 273 15.57 0.57 -31.88
C ARG A 273 14.07 0.45 -31.66
N LYS A 274 13.52 1.01 -30.58
CA LYS A 274 12.06 1.04 -30.35
C LYS A 274 11.31 1.75 -31.48
N ASN A 275 11.78 2.92 -31.90
CA ASN A 275 11.15 3.69 -32.98
C ASN A 275 11.28 2.99 -34.34
N SER A 276 12.46 2.43 -34.64
CA SER A 276 12.70 1.67 -35.86
C SER A 276 11.83 0.41 -35.94
N PHE A 277 11.71 -0.33 -34.83
CA PHE A 277 10.85 -1.51 -34.74
C PHE A 277 9.38 -1.14 -34.98
N SER A 278 8.89 -0.09 -34.31
CA SER A 278 7.51 0.39 -34.48
C SER A 278 7.20 0.81 -35.92
N ALA A 279 8.16 1.47 -36.60
CA ALA A 279 7.99 1.92 -37.97
C ALA A 279 7.98 0.76 -38.98
N LEU A 280 8.84 -0.24 -38.79
CA LEU A 280 9.01 -1.35 -39.73
C LEU A 280 8.01 -2.48 -39.50
N CYS A 281 7.85 -2.92 -38.25
CA CYS A 281 7.05 -4.11 -37.94
C CYS A 281 5.55 -3.80 -37.79
N GLN A 282 5.21 -2.55 -37.48
CA GLN A 282 3.83 -2.07 -37.25
C GLN A 282 3.07 -2.94 -36.23
N ILE A 283 3.75 -3.39 -35.19
CA ILE A 283 3.21 -4.15 -34.07
C ILE A 283 3.69 -3.52 -32.76
N PRO A 284 2.94 -3.70 -31.65
CA PRO A 284 3.37 -3.23 -30.34
C PRO A 284 4.74 -3.80 -29.97
N LEU A 285 5.51 -3.06 -29.16
CA LEU A 285 6.74 -3.61 -28.59
C LEU A 285 6.42 -4.86 -27.74
N PRO A 286 7.38 -5.80 -27.60
CA PRO A 286 7.19 -6.97 -26.76
C PRO A 286 6.72 -6.56 -25.35
N PRO A 287 5.65 -7.18 -24.82
CA PRO A 287 5.08 -6.79 -23.53
C PRO A 287 6.06 -6.99 -22.38
N GLU A 288 5.98 -6.12 -21.37
CA GLU A 288 6.77 -6.23 -20.14
C GLU A 288 6.42 -7.45 -19.24
N PRO A 289 5.15 -7.91 -19.08
CA PRO A 289 4.82 -9.06 -18.22
C PRO A 289 5.47 -10.39 -18.65
N ILE A 290 5.32 -11.43 -17.82
CA ILE A 290 6.21 -12.60 -17.78
C ILE A 290 5.83 -13.73 -18.76
N ILE A 291 4.54 -14.04 -18.94
CA ILE A 291 4.07 -15.22 -19.74
C ILE A 291 3.48 -14.78 -21.08
N THR A 292 2.76 -13.65 -21.07
CA THR A 292 2.24 -12.91 -22.22
C THR A 292 3.25 -12.71 -23.37
N PRO A 293 4.57 -12.61 -23.13
CA PRO A 293 5.55 -12.53 -24.21
C PRO A 293 5.55 -13.77 -25.12
N ALA A 294 5.32 -14.99 -24.61
CA ALA A 294 5.38 -16.20 -25.44
C ALA A 294 4.30 -16.17 -26.53
N SER A 295 3.05 -15.86 -26.19
CA SER A 295 1.97 -15.65 -27.17
C SER A 295 2.27 -14.51 -28.14
N TYR A 296 2.86 -13.41 -27.67
CA TYR A 296 3.28 -12.32 -28.56
C TYR A 296 4.30 -12.79 -29.60
N TYR A 297 5.33 -13.54 -29.19
CA TYR A 297 6.36 -14.05 -30.10
C TYR A 297 5.82 -15.15 -31.01
N ALA A 298 4.87 -15.99 -30.56
CA ALA A 298 4.22 -16.98 -31.41
C ALA A 298 3.47 -16.33 -32.58
N HIS A 299 2.67 -15.30 -32.31
CA HIS A 299 1.89 -14.59 -33.33
C HIS A 299 2.73 -13.69 -34.24
N ASN A 300 3.84 -13.14 -33.73
CA ASN A 300 4.66 -12.16 -34.45
C ASN A 300 6.04 -12.70 -34.85
N PHE A 301 6.23 -14.02 -34.83
CA PHE A 301 7.54 -14.64 -34.93
C PHE A 301 8.34 -14.15 -36.15
N SER A 302 7.75 -14.22 -37.35
CA SER A 302 8.42 -13.85 -38.59
C SER A 302 8.86 -12.39 -38.59
N LYS A 303 7.96 -11.46 -38.23
CA LYS A 303 8.24 -10.02 -38.19
C LYS A 303 9.37 -9.69 -37.22
N VAL A 304 9.31 -10.26 -36.01
CA VAL A 304 10.35 -10.00 -35.00
C VAL A 304 11.67 -10.63 -35.41
N LYS A 305 11.65 -11.86 -35.95
CA LYS A 305 12.85 -12.55 -36.44
C LYS A 305 13.52 -11.75 -37.56
N GLU A 306 12.77 -11.34 -38.58
CA GLU A 306 13.28 -10.54 -39.70
C GLU A 306 13.97 -9.27 -39.19
N TYR A 307 13.28 -8.49 -38.34
CA TYR A 307 13.85 -7.29 -37.74
C TYR A 307 15.15 -7.56 -36.99
N ILE A 308 15.18 -8.59 -36.13
CA ILE A 308 16.36 -8.92 -35.34
C ILE A 308 17.52 -9.38 -36.23
N MET A 309 17.25 -10.10 -37.32
CA MET A 309 18.28 -10.55 -38.27
C MET A 309 18.93 -9.39 -39.01
N GLU A 310 18.18 -8.33 -39.34
CA GLU A 310 18.68 -7.13 -40.01
C GLU A 310 19.54 -6.23 -39.12
N LEU A 311 19.43 -6.34 -37.79
CA LEU A 311 20.23 -5.54 -36.89
C LEU A 311 21.73 -5.88 -36.99
N LYS A 312 22.58 -4.86 -36.90
CA LYS A 312 24.03 -5.04 -36.73
C LYS A 312 24.30 -5.66 -35.36
N GLU A 313 25.26 -6.58 -35.28
CA GLU A 313 25.65 -7.27 -34.04
C GLU A 313 26.52 -6.39 -33.12
N ASP A 314 26.00 -5.23 -32.75
CA ASP A 314 26.66 -4.24 -31.89
C ASP A 314 26.50 -4.53 -30.39
N SER A 315 25.76 -5.58 -30.03
CA SER A 315 25.54 -6.00 -28.65
C SER A 315 25.33 -7.51 -28.52
N GLU A 316 25.72 -8.05 -27.38
CA GLU A 316 25.60 -9.48 -27.08
C GLU A 316 24.14 -9.97 -27.14
N ALA A 317 23.21 -9.12 -26.70
CA ALA A 317 21.78 -9.40 -26.78
C ALA A 317 21.29 -9.64 -28.21
N ILE A 318 21.81 -8.90 -29.20
CA ILE A 318 21.46 -9.10 -30.62
C ILE A 318 22.05 -10.41 -31.13
N LYS A 319 23.32 -10.70 -30.83
CA LYS A 319 23.98 -11.95 -31.21
C LYS A 319 23.23 -13.17 -30.67
N ASN A 320 22.90 -13.15 -29.38
CA ASN A 320 22.16 -14.22 -28.72
C ASN A 320 20.75 -14.34 -29.31
N SER A 321 20.04 -13.23 -29.50
CA SER A 321 18.70 -13.24 -30.11
C SER A 321 18.73 -13.89 -31.51
N LYS A 322 19.69 -13.52 -32.38
CA LYS A 322 19.85 -14.14 -33.70
C LYS A 322 20.11 -15.64 -33.60
N LYS A 323 21.02 -16.06 -32.72
CA LYS A 323 21.32 -17.49 -32.49
C LYS A 323 20.07 -18.27 -32.09
N ILE A 324 19.27 -17.74 -31.17
CA ILE A 324 18.06 -18.42 -30.67
C ILE A 324 16.98 -18.47 -31.75
N PHE A 325 16.78 -17.42 -32.54
CA PHE A 325 15.84 -17.43 -33.68
C PHE A 325 16.21 -18.43 -34.79
N CYS A 326 17.45 -18.91 -34.82
CA CYS A 326 17.90 -19.97 -35.74
C CYS A 326 17.72 -21.39 -35.18
N GLN A 327 17.32 -21.54 -33.91
CA GLN A 327 17.03 -22.87 -33.35
C GLN A 327 15.78 -23.45 -34.02
N PRO A 328 15.77 -24.76 -34.37
CA PRO A 328 14.68 -25.36 -35.14
C PRO A 328 13.35 -25.41 -34.38
N ASN A 329 13.38 -25.63 -33.06
CA ASN A 329 12.17 -25.93 -32.29
C ASN A 329 11.54 -24.69 -31.64
N ILE A 330 12.18 -23.52 -31.72
CA ILE A 330 11.74 -22.33 -30.97
C ILE A 330 10.32 -21.87 -31.35
N LEU A 331 9.96 -21.97 -32.63
CA LEU A 331 8.63 -21.62 -33.11
C LEU A 331 7.58 -22.63 -32.64
N ASP A 332 7.93 -23.91 -32.62
CA ASP A 332 7.02 -24.97 -32.19
C ASP A 332 6.78 -24.90 -30.68
N ASP A 333 7.83 -24.64 -29.89
CA ASP A 333 7.73 -24.41 -28.45
C ASP A 333 6.84 -23.18 -28.14
N LEU A 334 7.03 -22.07 -28.86
CA LEU A 334 6.20 -20.88 -28.74
C LEU A 334 4.73 -21.16 -29.06
N LYS A 335 4.46 -21.88 -30.16
CA LYS A 335 3.09 -22.28 -30.55
C LYS A 335 2.47 -23.23 -29.54
N PHE A 336 3.25 -24.15 -28.98
CA PHE A 336 2.79 -25.07 -27.96
C PHE A 336 2.33 -24.32 -26.70
N ILE A 337 3.16 -23.38 -26.22
CA ILE A 337 2.82 -22.54 -25.05
C ILE A 337 1.57 -21.71 -25.36
N ASP A 338 1.50 -21.06 -26.52
CA ASP A 338 0.33 -20.24 -26.89
C ASP A 338 -0.95 -21.06 -27.02
N SER A 339 -0.88 -22.28 -27.55
CA SER A 339 -2.06 -23.12 -27.77
C SER A 339 -2.56 -23.79 -26.49
N ASN A 340 -1.66 -24.18 -25.58
CA ASN A 340 -1.99 -25.01 -24.42
C ASN A 340 -1.98 -24.27 -23.08
N LEU A 341 -1.25 -23.15 -22.99
CA LEU A 341 -0.95 -22.48 -21.71
C LEU A 341 -1.38 -21.01 -21.69
N ARG A 342 -2.02 -20.52 -22.76
CA ARG A 342 -2.57 -19.16 -22.83
C ARG A 342 -3.61 -18.87 -21.75
N CYS A 343 -4.30 -19.90 -21.24
CA CYS A 343 -5.22 -19.76 -20.12
C CYS A 343 -4.53 -19.22 -18.85
N ILE A 344 -3.23 -19.47 -18.67
CA ILE A 344 -2.48 -19.02 -17.49
C ILE A 344 -2.41 -17.49 -17.45
N ASP A 345 -2.08 -16.85 -18.57
CA ASP A 345 -2.04 -15.38 -18.70
C ASP A 345 -3.40 -14.76 -18.39
N THR A 346 -4.44 -15.24 -19.07
CA THR A 346 -5.79 -14.72 -18.88
C THR A 346 -6.24 -14.90 -17.44
N THR A 347 -5.86 -16.00 -16.79
CA THR A 347 -6.21 -16.26 -15.40
C THR A 347 -5.44 -15.36 -14.44
N ILE A 348 -4.15 -15.10 -14.65
CA ILE A 348 -3.39 -14.17 -13.81
C ILE A 348 -3.99 -12.76 -13.88
N THR A 349 -4.22 -12.23 -15.09
CA THR A 349 -4.83 -10.89 -15.25
C THR A 349 -6.19 -10.82 -14.58
N LYS A 350 -7.02 -11.85 -14.76
CA LYS A 350 -8.30 -12.02 -14.08
C LYS A 350 -8.13 -11.97 -12.55
N LEU A 351 -7.22 -12.76 -11.99
CA LEU A 351 -6.98 -12.81 -10.54
C LEU A 351 -6.42 -11.49 -9.97
N GLU A 352 -5.68 -10.72 -10.78
CA GLU A 352 -5.20 -9.38 -10.41
C GLU A 352 -6.34 -8.34 -10.29
N GLU A 353 -7.42 -8.52 -11.06
CA GLU A 353 -8.59 -7.64 -11.10
C GLU A 353 -9.60 -7.87 -9.97
N ARG A 354 -9.35 -8.84 -9.06
CA ARG A 354 -10.26 -9.35 -8.02
C ARG A 354 -11.51 -9.98 -8.61
N ILE A 355 -11.59 -11.31 -8.54
CA ILE A 355 -12.73 -12.05 -9.04
C ILE A 355 -13.36 -12.88 -7.90
N PRO A 356 -14.71 -12.85 -7.75
CA PRO A 356 -15.44 -13.73 -6.85
C PRO A 356 -15.25 -15.22 -7.20
N ILE A 357 -15.46 -16.13 -6.24
CA ILE A 357 -15.20 -17.57 -6.44
C ILE A 357 -16.11 -18.16 -7.56
N ASN A 358 -17.26 -17.55 -7.81
CA ASN A 358 -18.25 -18.03 -8.79
C ASN A 358 -17.85 -17.82 -10.26
N ASP A 359 -16.99 -16.84 -10.56
CA ASP A 359 -16.70 -16.42 -11.94
C ASP A 359 -15.47 -17.11 -12.55
N THR A 360 -14.93 -18.13 -11.89
CA THR A 360 -13.61 -18.70 -12.23
C THR A 360 -13.68 -20.05 -12.96
N GLU A 361 -13.04 -20.11 -14.13
CA GLU A 361 -12.95 -21.24 -15.07
C GLU A 361 -12.27 -22.50 -14.49
N ASP A 362 -12.47 -23.64 -15.17
CA ASP A 362 -12.23 -25.02 -14.72
C ASP A 362 -10.83 -25.36 -14.15
N ASP A 363 -9.78 -24.59 -14.45
CA ASP A 363 -8.43 -24.83 -13.92
C ASP A 363 -8.28 -24.36 -12.46
N ILE A 364 -9.08 -23.37 -12.03
CA ILE A 364 -9.10 -22.88 -10.65
C ILE A 364 -9.77 -23.90 -9.71
N ARG A 365 -10.74 -24.68 -10.24
CA ARG A 365 -11.44 -25.74 -9.49
C ARG A 365 -10.51 -26.83 -8.96
N LYS A 366 -9.30 -26.97 -9.53
CA LYS A 366 -8.31 -27.97 -9.10
C LYS A 366 -7.47 -27.50 -7.91
N ASN A 367 -7.55 -26.22 -7.51
CA ASN A 367 -6.80 -25.72 -6.36
C ASN A 367 -7.42 -26.23 -5.04
N SER A 368 -6.59 -26.76 -4.15
CA SER A 368 -7.03 -27.33 -2.87
C SER A 368 -7.75 -26.29 -1.99
N GLY A 369 -7.29 -25.04 -1.99
CA GLY A 369 -7.91 -23.96 -1.22
C GLY A 369 -9.29 -23.57 -1.75
N TYR A 370 -9.47 -23.59 -3.08
CA TYR A 370 -10.79 -23.41 -3.71
C TYR A 370 -11.75 -24.54 -3.34
N MET A 371 -11.29 -25.79 -3.40
CA MET A 371 -12.13 -26.95 -3.09
C MET A 371 -12.53 -27.02 -1.61
N GLU A 372 -11.65 -26.58 -0.70
CA GLU A 372 -11.99 -26.47 0.72
C GLU A 372 -13.05 -25.40 0.96
N LEU A 373 -12.90 -24.21 0.37
CA LEU A 373 -13.91 -23.15 0.47
C LEU A 373 -15.27 -23.57 -0.12
N LYS A 374 -15.26 -24.20 -1.29
CA LYS A 374 -16.48 -24.66 -1.97
C LYS A 374 -17.24 -25.71 -1.16
N LYS A 375 -16.54 -26.69 -0.60
CA LYS A 375 -17.18 -27.70 0.28
C LYS A 375 -17.85 -27.05 1.48
N LEU A 376 -17.22 -26.02 2.05
CA LEU A 376 -17.75 -25.33 3.22
C LEU A 376 -18.94 -24.43 2.91
N SER A 377 -19.00 -23.84 1.70
CA SER A 377 -20.21 -23.15 1.24
C SER A 377 -21.35 -24.13 0.93
N GLU A 378 -21.05 -25.35 0.48
CA GLU A 378 -22.04 -26.39 0.21
C GLU A 378 -22.58 -27.06 1.50
N ASP A 379 -21.76 -27.17 2.56
CA ASP A 379 -22.13 -27.80 3.84
C ASP A 379 -23.13 -26.99 4.69
N GLY A 380 -23.58 -25.82 4.23
CA GLY A 380 -24.63 -25.00 4.86
C GLY A 380 -24.31 -24.43 6.25
N ARG A 381 -23.10 -24.67 6.77
CA ARG A 381 -22.62 -24.17 8.07
C ARG A 381 -22.14 -22.73 8.03
N LEU A 382 -21.94 -22.19 6.84
CA LEU A 382 -21.50 -20.83 6.59
C LEU A 382 -22.28 -20.32 5.36
N GLU A 383 -23.01 -19.21 5.53
CA GLU A 383 -23.87 -18.61 4.51
C GLU A 383 -23.07 -18.25 3.23
N SER A 384 -23.79 -17.85 2.18
CA SER A 384 -23.30 -17.41 0.85
C SER A 384 -22.07 -16.48 0.83
N ASN A 385 -21.68 -15.95 1.98
CA ASN A 385 -20.61 -14.99 2.15
C ASN A 385 -19.21 -15.55 1.82
N PHE A 386 -18.99 -16.86 1.94
CA PHE A 386 -17.72 -17.49 1.60
C PHE A 386 -17.50 -17.63 0.09
N LEU A 387 -18.56 -17.64 -0.73
CA LEU A 387 -18.46 -17.65 -2.20
C LEU A 387 -17.77 -16.38 -2.73
N ASN A 388 -17.67 -15.35 -1.90
CA ASN A 388 -17.07 -14.07 -2.24
C ASN A 388 -15.83 -13.80 -1.38
N ALA A 389 -15.23 -14.83 -0.78
CA ALA A 389 -14.02 -14.69 0.02
C ALA A 389 -12.78 -14.49 -0.86
N PRO A 390 -11.77 -13.73 -0.40
CA PRO A 390 -10.53 -13.57 -1.13
C PRO A 390 -9.77 -14.89 -1.18
N ILE A 391 -9.56 -15.41 -2.38
CA ILE A 391 -8.63 -16.52 -2.65
C ILE A 391 -7.27 -16.02 -3.17
N VAL A 392 -7.15 -14.71 -3.31
CA VAL A 392 -5.97 -14.02 -3.80
C VAL A 392 -5.52 -12.96 -2.79
N ASN A 393 -4.21 -12.74 -2.74
CA ASN A 393 -3.59 -11.72 -1.91
C ASN A 393 -3.04 -10.55 -2.75
N VAL A 394 -3.61 -10.25 -3.92
CA VAL A 394 -3.05 -9.20 -4.80
C VAL A 394 -3.01 -7.81 -4.13
N ASP A 395 -3.83 -7.61 -3.10
CA ASP A 395 -3.82 -6.39 -2.31
C ASP A 395 -2.54 -6.19 -1.50
N SER A 396 -1.87 -7.26 -1.04
CA SER A 396 -0.57 -7.13 -0.38
C SER A 396 0.49 -6.60 -1.34
N GLU A 397 0.49 -7.05 -2.60
CA GLU A 397 1.43 -6.54 -3.61
C GLU A 397 1.25 -5.04 -3.85
N ARG A 398 -0.01 -4.58 -3.88
CA ARG A 398 -0.33 -3.15 -3.97
C ARG A 398 0.16 -2.39 -2.73
N VAL A 399 -0.01 -2.95 -1.52
CA VAL A 399 0.56 -2.39 -0.27
C VAL A 399 2.09 -2.28 -0.39
N PHE A 400 2.77 -3.31 -0.89
CA PHE A 400 4.22 -3.28 -1.07
C PHE A 400 4.66 -2.27 -2.12
N SER A 401 3.87 -2.04 -3.17
CA SER A 401 4.13 -0.96 -4.11
C SER A 401 4.06 0.42 -3.43
N PHE A 402 3.03 0.69 -2.62
CA PHE A 402 2.97 1.94 -1.85
C PHE A 402 4.13 2.07 -0.86
N MET A 403 4.54 0.95 -0.24
CA MET A 403 5.68 0.94 0.67
C MET A 403 6.98 1.31 -0.04
N LYS A 404 7.19 0.83 -1.26
CA LYS A 404 8.35 1.21 -2.10
C LYS A 404 8.33 2.70 -2.41
N ASP A 405 7.16 3.27 -2.73
CA ASP A 405 7.01 4.69 -3.01
C ASP A 405 7.24 5.58 -1.78
N ILE A 406 6.88 5.11 -0.57
CA ILE A 406 7.17 5.81 0.68
C ILE A 406 8.66 5.74 1.01
N ASN A 407 9.29 4.58 0.80
CA ASN A 407 10.72 4.35 1.05
C ASN A 407 11.65 4.96 -0.03
N PHE A 408 11.15 5.93 -0.80
CA PHE A 408 11.91 6.61 -1.85
C PHE A 408 13.27 7.13 -1.36
N PRO A 409 14.35 7.11 -2.18
CA PRO A 409 15.71 7.50 -1.74
C PRO A 409 15.81 8.89 -1.08
N LYS A 410 14.93 9.83 -1.47
CA LYS A 410 14.84 11.18 -0.89
C LYS A 410 14.15 11.22 0.50
N ARG A 411 13.69 10.08 1.04
CA ARG A 411 13.03 9.91 2.37
C ARG A 411 13.76 8.91 3.27
N ASN A 412 15.08 8.82 3.15
CA ASN A 412 15.92 7.87 3.88
C ASN A 412 15.89 7.95 5.43
N LYS A 413 15.27 8.98 6.02
CA LYS A 413 15.21 9.19 7.49
C LYS A 413 13.90 8.73 8.15
N LEU A 414 12.97 8.11 7.44
CA LEU A 414 11.76 7.56 8.05
C LEU A 414 12.10 6.30 8.86
N SER A 415 11.63 6.26 10.11
CA SER A 415 11.64 5.00 10.89
C SER A 415 10.54 4.06 10.39
N GLU A 416 10.63 2.79 10.79
CA GLU A 416 9.61 1.77 10.47
C GLU A 416 8.22 2.20 10.90
N LYS A 417 8.08 2.73 12.13
CA LYS A 417 6.81 3.27 12.64
C LYS A 417 6.23 4.33 11.69
N HIS A 418 7.05 5.27 11.23
CA HIS A 418 6.58 6.29 10.30
C HIS A 418 6.11 5.67 8.97
N VAL A 419 6.83 4.70 8.42
CA VAL A 419 6.41 4.04 7.16
C VAL A 419 5.06 3.35 7.35
N LYS A 420 4.88 2.64 8.47
CA LYS A 420 3.62 2.01 8.85
C LYS A 420 2.48 3.03 8.95
N ASP A 421 2.66 4.13 9.69
CA ASP A 421 1.61 5.13 9.88
C ASP A 421 1.13 5.74 8.55
N TYR A 422 2.05 6.03 7.63
CA TYR A 422 1.69 6.52 6.30
C TYR A 422 0.95 5.46 5.48
N LEU A 423 1.39 4.20 5.51
CA LEU A 423 0.75 3.12 4.78
C LEU A 423 -0.68 2.88 5.27
N LEU A 424 -0.89 2.87 6.59
CA LEU A 424 -2.22 2.72 7.18
C LEU A 424 -3.17 3.81 6.70
N ILE A 425 -2.73 5.08 6.68
CA ILE A 425 -3.57 6.17 6.18
C ILE A 425 -3.76 6.06 4.67
N GLN A 426 -2.69 5.87 3.90
CA GLN A 426 -2.73 5.90 2.44
C GLN A 426 -3.59 4.77 1.86
N TRP A 427 -3.41 3.54 2.36
CA TRP A 427 -4.18 2.39 1.93
C TRP A 427 -5.66 2.55 2.28
N ASN A 428 -5.96 2.77 3.56
CA ASN A 428 -7.33 2.78 4.04
C ASN A 428 -8.10 4.06 3.62
N PHE A 429 -7.43 5.16 3.29
CA PHE A 429 -8.09 6.35 2.76
C PHE A 429 -8.43 6.22 1.26
N ARG A 430 -7.58 5.57 0.47
CA ARG A 430 -7.72 5.52 -0.99
C ARG A 430 -8.77 4.54 -1.48
N PHE A 431 -9.06 3.49 -0.70
CA PHE A 431 -9.82 2.34 -1.17
C PHE A 431 -11.09 2.03 -0.36
N ILE A 432 -11.45 2.91 0.58
CA ILE A 432 -12.52 2.67 1.57
C ILE A 432 -13.38 3.92 1.79
N GLN A 433 -13.46 4.78 0.77
CA GLN A 433 -14.40 5.91 0.73
C GLN A 433 -15.81 5.44 0.43
#